data_AF-A0A151A6F7-F1
#
_entry.id   AF-A0A151A6F7-F1
#
_cell.length_a   1.000
_cell.length_b   1.000
_cell.length_c   1.000
_cell.angle_alpha   90.00
_cell.angle_beta   90.00
_cell.angle_gamma   90.00
#
_symmetry.space_group_name_H-M   'P 1'
#
loop_
_entity.id
_entity.type
_entity.pdbx_description
1 polymer ?
#
loop_
_entity_poly.entity_id
_entity_poly.type
_entity_poly.pdbx_seq_one_letter_code
_entity_poly.pdbx_strand_id
1 'polypeptide(L)' 'MYPILLSAMKEHNITERDIAKVINIPYTTVRDRTKGKYSFTIEQAMLINKKLFPGYKSEELFQTSDA' A
#
# COMPACT_ATOMS: atom_id res chain seq x y z
N MET A 1 -8.88 6.70 1.51
CA MET A 1 -8.50 5.75 0.43
C MET A 1 -7.17 6.18 -0.17
N TYR A 2 -6.36 5.25 -0.70
CA TYR A 2 -5.02 5.52 -1.26
C TYR A 2 -5.02 5.43 -2.80
N PRO A 3 -5.36 6.52 -3.52
CA PRO A 3 -5.45 6.49 -4.98
C PRO A 3 -4.10 6.25 -5.66
N ILE A 4 -3.02 6.84 -5.14
CA ILE A 4 -1.68 6.71 -5.71
C ILE A 4 -1.16 5.28 -5.57
N LEU A 5 -1.28 4.68 -4.38
CA LEU A 5 -0.97 3.25 -4.16
C LEU A 5 -1.73 2.35 -5.14
N LEU A 6 -3.03 2.57 -5.33
CA LEU A 6 -3.85 1.76 -6.24
C LEU A 6 -3.42 1.88 -7.71
N SER A 7 -3.02 3.08 -8.13
CA SER A 7 -2.46 3.28 -9.47
C SER A 7 -1.11 2.58 -9.61
N ALA A 8 -0.19 2.77 -8.67
CA ALA A 8 1.12 2.12 -8.69
C ALA A 8 1.00 0.58 -8.67
N MET A 9 0.05 0.04 -7.88
CA MET A 9 -0.27 -1.38 -7.87
C MET A 9 -0.68 -1.89 -9.26
N LYS A 10 -1.52 -1.15 -9.98
CA LYS A 10 -1.93 -1.50 -11.35
C LYS A 10 -0.76 -1.41 -12.33
N GLU A 11 0.04 -0.35 -12.26
CA GLU A 11 1.21 -0.16 -13.14
C GLU A 11 2.24 -1.29 -12.99
N HIS A 12 2.49 -1.71 -11.75
CA HIS A 12 3.49 -2.74 -11.42
C HIS A 12 2.92 -4.17 -11.37
N ASN A 13 1.64 -4.38 -11.70
CA ASN A 13 0.94 -5.67 -11.56
C ASN A 13 1.04 -6.28 -10.15
N ILE A 14 1.04 -5.42 -9.13
CA ILE A 14 1.08 -5.81 -7.71
C ILE A 14 -0.35 -5.95 -7.20
N THR A 15 -0.64 -7.07 -6.54
CA THR A 15 -1.95 -7.29 -5.92
C THR A 15 -1.91 -7.03 -4.42
N GLU A 16 -3.08 -6.85 -3.80
CA GLU A 16 -3.19 -6.75 -2.34
C GLU A 16 -2.62 -8.00 -1.63
N ARG A 17 -2.59 -9.15 -2.32
CA ARG A 17 -1.99 -10.39 -1.78
C ARG A 17 -0.48 -10.29 -1.70
N ASP A 18 0.16 -9.59 -2.62
CA ASP A 18 1.62 -9.39 -2.59
C ASP A 18 2.00 -8.43 -1.47
N ILE A 19 1.22 -7.37 -1.30
CA ILE A 19 1.33 -6.50 -0.12
C ILE A 19 1.15 -7.34 1.16
N ALA A 20 0.09 -8.14 1.26
CA ALA A 20 -0.18 -9.00 2.40
C ALA A 20 1.00 -9.91 2.76
N LYS A 21 1.68 -10.50 1.76
CA LYS A 21 2.88 -11.31 1.95
C LYS A 21 4.06 -10.49 2.49
N VAL A 22 4.28 -9.27 1.98
CA VAL A 22 5.40 -8.41 2.39
C VAL A 22 5.27 -7.98 3.85
N ILE A 23 4.07 -7.59 4.25
CA ILE A 23 3.80 -7.12 5.61
C ILE A 23 3.29 -8.19 6.57
N ASN A 24 3.18 -9.43 6.08
CA ASN A 24 2.77 -10.63 6.82
C ASN A 24 1.44 -10.46 7.58
N ILE A 25 0.41 -9.95 6.89
CA ILE A 25 -0.95 -9.82 7.43
C ILE A 25 -1.98 -10.41 6.45
N PRO A 26 -3.22 -10.69 6.89
CA PRO A 26 -4.26 -11.19 6.00
C PRO A 26 -4.62 -10.22 4.86
N TYR A 27 -4.89 -10.77 3.68
CA TYR A 27 -5.31 -9.98 2.50
C TYR A 27 -6.57 -9.16 2.75
N THR A 28 -7.46 -9.63 3.63
CA THR A 28 -8.69 -8.93 4.02
C THR A 28 -8.35 -7.62 4.71
N THR A 29 -7.41 -7.64 5.66
CA THR A 29 -6.91 -6.46 6.37
C THR A 29 -6.23 -5.49 5.42
N VAL A 30 -5.42 -5.98 4.47
CA VAL A 30 -4.83 -5.12 3.43
C VAL A 30 -5.92 -4.45 2.61
N ARG A 31 -6.91 -5.22 2.13
CA ARG A 31 -8.02 -4.69 1.33
C ARG A 31 -8.80 -3.60 2.07
N ASP A 32 -9.08 -3.79 3.36
CA ASP A 32 -9.75 -2.77 4.17
C ASP A 32 -8.87 -1.51 4.33
N ARG A 33 -7.56 -1.66 4.50
CA ARG A 33 -6.61 -0.53 4.54
C ARG A 33 -6.54 0.22 3.21
N THR A 34 -6.38 -0.49 2.10
CA THR A 34 -6.29 0.12 0.76
C THR A 34 -7.58 0.88 0.40
N LYS A 35 -8.73 0.36 0.81
CA LYS A 35 -10.04 1.04 0.69
C LYS A 35 -10.19 2.26 1.59
N GLY A 36 -9.30 2.47 2.56
CA GLY A 36 -9.32 3.61 3.47
C GLY A 36 -10.15 3.40 4.73
N LYS A 37 -10.51 2.16 5.10
CA LYS A 37 -11.10 1.91 6.43
C LYS A 37 -10.08 2.05 7.55
N TYR A 38 -8.81 1.77 7.24
CA TYR A 38 -7.69 1.83 8.18
C TYR A 38 -6.45 2.38 7.47
N SER A 39 -5.58 3.03 8.22
CA SER A 39 -4.30 3.52 7.70
C SER A 39 -3.22 2.43 7.77
N PHE A 40 -2.27 2.47 6.84
CA PHE A 40 -1.01 1.72 7.00
C PHE A 40 -0.14 2.42 8.04
N THR A 41 0.58 1.65 8.86
CA THR A 41 1.61 2.23 9.74
C THR A 41 2.84 2.58 8.92
N ILE A 42 3.66 3.51 9.43
CA ILE A 42 4.89 3.97 8.76
C ILE A 42 5.81 2.80 8.42
N GLU A 43 5.98 1.86 9.34
CA GLU A 43 6.84 0.69 9.15
C GLU A 43 6.36 -0.19 8.00
N GLN A 44 5.04 -0.39 7.90
CA GLN A 44 4.41 -1.19 6.85
C GLN A 44 4.52 -0.48 5.49
N ALA A 45 4.29 0.83 5.48
CA ALA A 45 4.45 1.66 4.30
C ALA A 45 5.89 1.61 3.76
N MET A 46 6.89 1.69 4.65
CA MET A 46 8.30 1.56 4.28
C MET A 46 8.63 0.17 3.75
N LEU A 47 8.12 -0.90 4.37
CA LEU A 47 8.35 -2.28 3.89
C LEU A 47 7.75 -2.50 2.49
N ILE A 48 6.51 -2.07 2.28
CA ILE A 48 5.83 -2.14 0.99
C ILE A 48 6.62 -1.35 -0.05
N ASN A 49 6.99 -0.12 0.25
CA ASN A 49 7.74 0.72 -0.67
C ASN A 49 9.09 0.08 -1.03
N LYS A 50 9.89 -0.32 -0.04
CA LYS A 50 11.21 -0.93 -0.26
C LYS A 50 11.16 -2.24 -1.05
N LYS A 51 10.11 -3.04 -0.89
CA LYS A 51 9.98 -4.36 -1.53
C LYS A 51 9.26 -4.33 -2.87
N LEU A 52 8.25 -3.47 -3.00
CA LEU A 52 7.31 -3.48 -4.10
C LEU A 52 7.41 -2.22 -4.98
N PHE A 53 7.75 -1.07 -4.38
CA PHE A 53 7.80 0.22 -5.07
C PHE A 53 9.10 0.99 -4.80
N PRO A 54 10.29 0.40 -5.07
CA PRO A 54 11.57 1.02 -4.70
C PRO A 54 11.86 2.35 -5.44
N GLY A 55 11.09 2.69 -6.47
CA GLY A 55 11.20 3.94 -7.22
C GLY A 55 10.22 5.04 -6.80
N TYR A 56 9.30 4.77 -5.87
CA TYR A 56 8.32 5.76 -5.42
C TYR A 56 8.71 6.31 -4.05
N LYS A 57 8.28 7.54 -3.72
CA LYS A 57 8.35 8.03 -2.35
C LYS A 57 7.21 7.44 -1.54
N SER A 58 7.50 6.89 -0.36
CA SER A 58 6.49 6.32 0.53
C SER A 58 5.43 7.35 0.95
N GLU A 59 5.81 8.62 1.11
CA GLU A 59 4.89 9.70 1.46
C GLU A 59 3.83 9.95 0.36
N GLU A 60 4.24 9.92 -0.91
CA GLU A 60 3.31 10.09 -2.03
C GLU A 60 2.49 8.82 -2.27
N LEU A 61 3.13 7.65 -2.20
CA LEU A 61 2.46 6.37 -2.43
C LEU A 61 1.30 6.16 -1.44
N PHE A 62 1.53 6.51 -0.17
CA PHE A 62 0.56 6.38 0.91
C PHE A 62 -0.15 7.70 1.24
N GLN A 63 -0.25 8.63 0.28
CA GLN A 63 -1.05 9.82 0.46
C GLN A 63 -2.55 9.45 0.47
N THR A 64 -3.25 9.82 1.54
CA THR A 64 -4.70 9.67 1.63
C THR A 64 -5.40 10.82 0.90
N SER A 65 -6.54 10.52 0.27
CA SER A 65 -7.39 11.54 -0.34
C SER A 65 -8.22 12.37 0.66
N ASP A 66 -8.06 12.13 1.96
CA ASP A 66 -8.57 13.02 3.01
C ASP A 66 -7.56 14.16 3.16
N ALA A 67 -7.96 15.34 2.68
CA ALA A 67 -7.24 16.60 2.84
C ALA A 67 -7.32 17.12 4.28
#